data_AF-X1SL63-F1
#
_entry.id   AF-X1SL63-F1
#
_cell.length_a   1.000
_cell.length_b   1.000
_cell.length_c   1.000
_cell.angle_alpha   90.00
_cell.angle_beta   90.00
_cell.angle_gamma   90.00
#
_symmetry.space_group_name_H-M   'P 1'
#
loop_
_entity.id
_entity.type
_entity.pdbx_description
1 polymer ?
#
loop_
_entity_poly.entity_id
_entity_poly.type
_entity_poly.pdbx_seq_one_letter_code
_entity_poly.pdbx_strand_id
1 'polypeptide(L)'
;DELYLEYHRGTYTTQSDTKKWNRDCEVHLSNAEQLAALASLYGKPYPHKDFENAWRGVLFNQFHDILPGSSINPVYKDSDEMYKQSQQIANHQIDTSITHLSKLINTRAGKNALPVFIYNSLPWERTDIVSLQLPADDQRFYAVFDDKGRELPSQTIPGGRYHQKILFIARDIPAMGYAIYELRPGKASPRPSSLKALSEKLENDFFLLIVDTSTGWIQSIFDKRNSRKILAGYGNQLQLFEDKPEQWDAWNIGLGKRFPSTFREIKLVESG
;
A
#
# COMPACT_ATOMS: atom_id res chain seq x y z
N ASP A 1 3.85 30.16 8.30
CA ASP A 1 2.75 30.58 7.40
C ASP A 1 2.94 29.98 6.03
N GLU A 2 1.85 29.56 5.39
CA GLU A 2 1.82 29.11 4.00
C GLU A 2 1.42 30.27 3.09
N LEU A 3 2.06 30.40 1.93
CA LEU A 3 1.68 31.36 0.89
C LEU A 3 0.77 30.64 -0.11
N TYR A 4 -0.54 30.77 0.05
CA TYR A 4 -1.53 30.10 -0.79
C TYR A 4 -1.96 30.99 -1.97
N LEU A 5 -1.90 30.42 -3.18
CA LEU A 5 -2.45 31.01 -4.39
C LEU A 5 -3.73 30.25 -4.78
N GLU A 6 -4.84 30.97 -4.97
CA GLU A 6 -6.16 30.38 -5.27
C GLU A 6 -6.29 29.86 -6.71
N TYR A 7 -5.39 30.30 -7.60
CA TYR A 7 -5.23 29.82 -8.97
C TYR A 7 -4.36 28.57 -9.05
N HIS A 8 -4.37 27.90 -10.21
CA HIS A 8 -3.51 26.75 -10.52
C HIS A 8 -3.82 25.45 -9.75
N ARG A 9 -5.05 25.30 -9.26
CA ARG A 9 -5.51 24.12 -8.50
C ARG A 9 -5.55 22.83 -9.33
N GLY A 10 -5.58 22.91 -10.66
CA GLY A 10 -5.51 21.75 -11.56
C GLY A 10 -4.17 21.02 -11.44
N THR A 11 -3.09 21.74 -11.11
CA THR A 11 -1.77 21.12 -10.90
C THR A 11 -1.73 20.10 -9.76
N TYR A 12 -2.71 20.12 -8.86
CA TYR A 12 -2.84 19.12 -7.79
C TYR A 12 -3.31 17.75 -8.30
N THR A 13 -3.95 17.69 -9.47
CA THR A 13 -4.56 16.46 -10.01
C THR A 13 -4.07 16.07 -11.41
N THR A 14 -3.72 17.03 -12.26
CA THR A 14 -3.24 16.79 -13.64
C THR A 14 -2.05 15.81 -13.64
N GLN A 15 -2.01 14.83 -14.54
CA GLN A 15 -0.97 13.79 -14.56
C GLN A 15 -0.80 13.09 -13.19
N SER A 16 -1.90 12.52 -12.68
CA SER A 16 -1.93 11.82 -11.39
C SER A 16 -0.88 10.69 -11.30
N ASP A 17 -0.58 10.04 -12.42
CA ASP A 17 0.40 8.95 -12.48
C ASP A 17 1.81 9.46 -12.17
N THR A 18 2.21 10.64 -12.65
CA THR A 18 3.50 11.27 -12.31
C THR A 18 3.62 11.54 -10.81
N LYS A 19 2.55 12.03 -10.18
CA LYS A 19 2.51 12.29 -8.72
C LYS A 19 2.58 10.99 -7.93
N LYS A 20 1.87 9.96 -8.39
CA LYS A 20 1.94 8.61 -7.83
C LYS A 20 3.35 8.05 -7.95
N TRP A 21 3.97 8.13 -9.12
CA TRP A 21 5.35 7.69 -9.34
C TRP A 21 6.33 8.40 -8.42
N ASN A 22 6.22 9.72 -8.27
CA ASN A 22 7.07 10.48 -7.35
C ASN A 22 6.96 9.93 -5.94
N ARG A 23 5.73 9.81 -5.41
CA ARG A 23 5.50 9.34 -4.04
C ARG A 23 5.97 7.91 -3.84
N ASP A 24 5.68 7.02 -4.79
CA ASP A 24 6.11 5.63 -4.73
C ASP A 24 7.65 5.53 -4.73
N CYS A 25 8.34 6.30 -5.59
CA CYS A 25 9.80 6.31 -5.63
C CYS A 25 10.44 6.95 -4.39
N GLU A 26 9.91 8.05 -3.86
CA GLU A 26 10.39 8.66 -2.59
C GLU A 26 10.36 7.64 -1.44
N VAL A 27 9.24 6.93 -1.29
CA VAL A 27 9.08 5.92 -0.24
C VAL A 27 10.00 4.73 -0.50
N HIS A 28 10.04 4.20 -1.72
CA HIS A 28 10.84 3.02 -2.05
C HIS A 28 12.33 3.29 -1.94
N LEU A 29 12.83 4.42 -2.45
CA LEU A 29 14.25 4.77 -2.35
C LEU A 29 14.67 5.04 -0.92
N SER A 30 13.86 5.73 -0.13
CA SER A 30 14.15 5.93 1.30
C SER A 30 14.29 4.60 2.04
N ASN A 31 13.37 3.66 1.81
CA ASN A 31 13.44 2.31 2.39
C ASN A 31 14.66 1.52 1.88
N ALA A 32 14.94 1.61 0.59
CA ALA A 32 16.07 0.92 -0.05
C ALA A 32 17.41 1.39 0.50
N GLU A 33 17.57 2.71 0.63
CA GLU A 33 18.79 3.35 1.10
C GLU A 33 19.04 3.04 2.58
N GLN A 34 18.00 3.10 3.40
CA GLN A 34 18.04 2.66 4.80
C GLN A 34 18.49 1.20 4.95
N LEU A 35 17.88 0.29 4.19
CA LEU A 35 18.24 -1.14 4.22
C LEU A 35 19.66 -1.39 3.72
N ALA A 36 20.09 -0.69 2.68
CA ALA A 36 21.44 -0.80 2.14
C ALA A 36 22.49 -0.23 3.11
N ALA A 37 22.18 0.87 3.81
CA ALA A 37 23.01 1.40 4.88
C ALA A 37 23.13 0.42 6.04
N LEU A 38 22.03 -0.20 6.46
CA LEU A 38 22.06 -1.23 7.49
C LEU A 38 22.88 -2.44 7.04
N ALA A 39 22.65 -2.94 5.83
CA ALA A 39 23.39 -4.07 5.27
C ALA A 39 24.90 -3.77 5.14
N SER A 40 25.29 -2.52 4.93
CA SER A 40 26.70 -2.14 4.83
C SER A 40 27.44 -2.18 6.16
N LEU A 41 26.76 -1.89 7.26
CA LEU A 41 27.28 -2.14 8.61
C LEU A 41 27.59 -3.62 8.85
N TYR A 42 26.96 -4.51 8.07
CA TYR A 42 27.18 -5.96 8.11
C TYR A 42 27.91 -6.49 6.86
N GLY A 43 28.72 -5.66 6.22
CA GLY A 43 29.68 -6.10 5.20
C GLY A 43 29.18 -6.15 3.75
N LYS A 44 27.95 -5.73 3.45
CA LYS A 44 27.50 -5.53 2.06
C LYS A 44 28.03 -4.17 1.54
N PRO A 45 28.72 -4.10 0.39
CA PRO A 45 29.12 -2.80 -0.17
C PRO A 45 27.92 -1.87 -0.38
N TYR A 46 28.06 -0.60 0.01
CA TYR A 46 27.01 0.40 -0.19
C TYR A 46 26.97 0.85 -1.65
N PRO A 47 25.80 0.80 -2.33
CA PRO A 47 25.69 1.04 -3.77
C PRO A 47 25.54 2.54 -4.08
N HIS A 48 26.59 3.33 -3.80
CA HIS A 48 26.56 4.80 -3.94
C HIS A 48 26.04 5.30 -5.29
N LYS A 49 26.58 4.75 -6.38
CA LYS A 49 26.23 5.19 -7.75
C LYS A 49 24.78 4.89 -8.11
N ASP A 50 24.26 3.77 -7.63
CA ASP A 50 22.87 3.37 -7.91
C ASP A 50 21.90 4.35 -7.25
N PHE A 51 22.10 4.66 -5.96
CA PHE A 51 21.27 5.63 -5.25
C PHE A 51 21.42 7.05 -5.81
N GLU A 52 22.64 7.46 -6.14
CA GLU A 52 22.86 8.78 -6.77
C GLU A 52 22.07 8.91 -8.08
N ASN A 53 22.12 7.89 -8.95
CA ASN A 53 21.39 7.90 -10.21
C ASN A 53 19.87 7.89 -10.00
N ALA A 54 19.37 7.04 -9.09
CA ALA A 54 17.94 6.94 -8.82
C ALA A 54 17.37 8.22 -8.20
N TRP A 55 18.05 8.80 -7.21
CA TRP A 55 17.61 10.07 -6.60
C TRP A 55 17.66 11.23 -7.59
N ARG A 56 18.69 11.30 -8.44
CA ARG A 56 18.71 12.30 -9.52
C ARG A 56 17.50 12.18 -10.44
N GLY A 57 17.09 10.96 -10.78
CA GLY A 57 15.90 10.71 -11.58
C GLY A 57 14.62 11.26 -10.93
N VAL A 58 14.41 10.93 -9.66
CA VAL A 58 13.25 11.43 -8.88
C VAL A 58 13.28 12.94 -8.73
N LEU A 59 14.40 13.51 -8.26
CA LEU A 59 14.53 14.95 -8.01
C LEU A 59 14.41 15.78 -9.28
N PHE A 60 14.91 15.29 -10.42
CA PHE A 60 14.72 15.94 -11.71
C PHE A 60 13.23 16.04 -12.06
N ASN A 61 12.47 14.95 -11.85
CA ASN A 61 11.03 14.94 -12.11
C ASN A 61 10.20 15.76 -11.10
N GLN A 62 10.80 16.26 -10.01
CA GLN A 62 10.17 17.23 -9.09
C GLN A 62 10.20 18.67 -9.63
N PHE A 63 10.76 18.88 -10.82
CA PHE A 63 10.68 20.16 -11.51
C PHE A 63 9.22 20.65 -11.59
N HIS A 64 9.03 21.96 -11.42
CA HIS A 64 7.71 22.57 -11.26
C HIS A 64 6.81 22.50 -12.51
N ASP A 65 7.34 22.10 -13.66
CA ASP A 65 6.50 21.78 -14.82
C ASP A 65 6.29 20.28 -15.07
N ILE A 66 7.04 19.41 -14.38
CA ILE A 66 6.90 17.95 -14.51
C ILE A 66 5.94 17.43 -13.44
N LEU A 67 6.32 17.53 -12.15
CA LEU A 67 5.50 16.99 -11.06
C LEU A 67 4.11 17.63 -10.99
N PRO A 68 3.96 18.97 -11.16
CA PRO A 68 2.65 19.62 -11.28
C PRO A 68 1.82 19.17 -12.50
N GLY A 69 2.45 18.64 -13.56
CA GLY A 69 1.73 18.12 -14.71
C GLY A 69 1.40 19.16 -15.79
N SER A 70 2.22 20.20 -15.92
CA SER A 70 2.04 21.31 -16.88
C SER A 70 2.93 21.26 -18.14
N SER A 71 3.82 20.27 -18.26
CA SER A 71 4.63 19.99 -19.45
C SER A 71 3.84 19.32 -20.59
N ILE A 72 4.47 19.24 -21.76
CA ILE A 72 3.97 18.53 -22.93
C ILE A 72 4.12 17.00 -22.80
N ASN A 73 3.31 16.25 -23.54
CA ASN A 73 3.26 14.77 -23.49
C ASN A 73 4.63 14.05 -23.57
N PRO A 74 5.58 14.42 -24.46
CA PRO A 74 6.90 13.77 -24.50
C PRO A 74 7.65 13.79 -23.17
N VAL A 75 7.53 14.86 -22.38
CA VAL A 75 8.20 14.98 -21.08
C VAL A 75 7.73 13.91 -20.10
N TYR A 76 6.45 13.52 -20.12
CA TYR A 76 5.95 12.47 -19.23
C TYR A 76 6.39 11.07 -19.65
N LYS A 77 6.64 10.84 -20.95
CA LYS A 77 7.22 9.57 -21.41
C LYS A 77 8.64 9.40 -20.86
N ASP A 78 9.44 10.46 -20.93
CA ASP A 78 10.80 10.46 -20.39
C ASP A 78 10.78 10.35 -18.85
N SER A 79 9.89 11.11 -18.19
CA SER A 79 9.68 11.06 -16.74
C SER A 79 9.30 9.65 -16.26
N ASP A 80 8.40 8.97 -16.97
CA ASP A 80 7.97 7.61 -16.65
C ASP A 80 9.13 6.61 -16.75
N GLU A 81 9.99 6.75 -17.75
CA GLU A 81 11.19 5.90 -17.89
C GLU A 81 12.18 6.14 -16.75
N MET A 82 12.41 7.40 -16.38
CA MET A 82 13.27 7.76 -15.24
C MET A 82 12.73 7.22 -13.90
N TYR A 83 11.41 7.30 -13.69
CA TYR A 83 10.77 6.72 -12.50
C TYR A 83 10.88 5.19 -12.48
N LYS A 84 10.63 4.52 -13.61
CA LYS A 84 10.79 3.07 -13.72
C LYS A 84 12.21 2.62 -13.39
N GLN A 85 13.22 3.31 -13.93
CA GLN A 85 14.62 3.04 -13.61
C GLN A 85 14.92 3.22 -12.11
N SER A 86 14.43 4.32 -11.52
CA SER A 86 14.59 4.62 -10.10
C SER A 86 13.94 3.55 -9.21
N GLN A 87 12.73 3.11 -9.56
CA GLN A 87 12.02 2.04 -8.85
C GLN A 87 12.72 0.69 -9.01
N GLN A 88 13.25 0.35 -10.19
CA GLN A 88 14.01 -0.87 -10.41
C GLN A 88 15.26 -0.93 -9.53
N ILE A 89 16.00 0.18 -9.43
CA ILE A 89 17.14 0.31 -8.53
C ILE A 89 16.70 0.12 -7.08
N ALA A 90 15.64 0.82 -6.65
CA ALA A 90 15.13 0.71 -5.28
C ALA A 90 14.76 -0.74 -4.92
N ASN A 91 13.97 -1.40 -5.77
CA ASN A 91 13.54 -2.79 -5.57
C ASN A 91 14.74 -3.74 -5.51
N HIS A 92 15.69 -3.61 -6.44
CA HIS A 92 16.91 -4.42 -6.43
C HIS A 92 17.72 -4.23 -5.13
N GLN A 93 17.86 -2.99 -4.67
CA GLN A 93 18.60 -2.72 -3.44
C GLN A 93 17.86 -3.16 -2.17
N ILE A 94 16.52 -3.10 -2.14
CA ILE A 94 15.69 -3.71 -1.08
C ILE A 94 15.92 -5.23 -1.06
N ASP A 95 15.73 -5.91 -2.18
CA ASP A 95 15.80 -7.37 -2.28
C ASP A 95 17.18 -7.90 -1.89
N THR A 96 18.24 -7.30 -2.43
CA THR A 96 19.62 -7.73 -2.13
C THR A 96 20.03 -7.44 -0.69
N SER A 97 19.56 -6.33 -0.12
CA SER A 97 19.90 -5.96 1.26
C SER A 97 19.12 -6.79 2.27
N ILE A 98 17.82 -7.04 2.05
CA ILE A 98 17.02 -7.97 2.87
C ILE A 98 17.59 -9.38 2.78
N THR A 99 17.94 -9.85 1.57
CA THR A 99 18.55 -11.16 1.40
C THR A 99 19.87 -11.27 2.17
N HIS A 100 20.71 -10.24 2.14
CA HIS A 100 21.96 -10.20 2.91
C HIS A 100 21.70 -10.25 4.42
N LEU A 101 20.84 -9.38 4.94
CA LEU A 101 20.52 -9.31 6.36
C LEU A 101 19.86 -10.59 6.88
N SER A 102 18.94 -11.19 6.11
CA SER A 102 18.25 -12.42 6.51
C SER A 102 19.20 -13.61 6.73
N LYS A 103 20.35 -13.67 6.04
CA LYS A 103 21.37 -14.71 6.22
C LYS A 103 22.12 -14.59 7.54
N LEU A 104 22.12 -13.42 8.16
CA LEU A 104 22.76 -13.15 9.44
C LEU A 104 21.82 -13.42 10.63
N ILE A 105 20.54 -13.65 10.34
CA ILE A 105 19.50 -13.86 11.34
C ILE A 105 19.22 -15.35 11.46
N ASN A 106 19.02 -15.83 12.69
CA ASN A 106 18.59 -17.20 12.92
C ASN A 106 17.13 -17.36 12.48
N THR A 107 16.93 -17.79 11.24
CA THR A 107 15.63 -18.06 10.62
C THR A 107 15.28 -19.55 10.67
N ARG A 108 15.88 -20.33 11.59
CA ARG A 108 15.56 -21.76 11.72
C ARG A 108 14.09 -21.92 12.06
N ALA A 109 13.35 -22.48 11.10
CA ALA A 109 11.98 -22.87 11.29
C ALA A 109 11.89 -24.34 11.75
N GLY A 110 10.78 -24.71 12.38
CA GLY A 110 10.46 -26.11 12.66
C GLY A 110 10.52 -27.01 11.40
N LYS A 111 10.58 -28.34 11.59
CA LYS A 111 10.63 -29.30 10.48
C LYS A 111 9.47 -29.07 9.51
N ASN A 112 9.76 -28.90 8.22
CA ASN A 112 8.82 -28.60 7.14
C ASN A 112 8.11 -27.23 7.21
N ALA A 113 8.57 -26.31 8.05
CA ALA A 113 8.06 -24.94 8.09
C ALA A 113 8.87 -24.00 7.18
N LEU A 114 8.22 -22.96 6.66
CA LEU A 114 8.88 -21.90 5.89
C LEU A 114 9.10 -20.69 6.82
N PRO A 115 10.33 -20.20 6.99
CA PRO A 115 10.56 -18.97 7.74
C PRO A 115 10.07 -17.76 6.94
N VAL A 116 9.48 -16.80 7.65
CA VAL A 116 9.05 -15.51 7.11
C VAL A 116 9.76 -14.43 7.91
N PHE A 117 10.59 -13.66 7.21
CA PHE A 117 11.26 -12.49 7.76
C PHE A 117 10.47 -11.23 7.38
N ILE A 118 10.13 -10.41 8.38
CA ILE A 118 9.45 -9.13 8.16
C ILE A 118 10.29 -8.02 8.74
N TYR A 119 10.53 -6.99 7.93
CA TYR A 119 11.23 -5.78 8.34
C TYR A 119 10.26 -4.59 8.39
N ASN A 120 10.34 -3.80 9.45
CA ASN A 120 9.62 -2.53 9.57
C ASN A 120 10.59 -1.39 9.27
N SER A 121 10.42 -0.71 8.13
CA SER A 121 11.27 0.43 7.76
C SER A 121 10.95 1.72 8.50
N LEU A 122 9.82 1.79 9.22
CA LEU A 122 9.39 3.00 9.92
C LEU A 122 10.19 3.23 11.22
N PRO A 123 10.40 4.48 11.64
CA PRO A 123 11.10 4.81 12.89
C PRO A 123 10.21 4.68 14.15
N TRP A 124 9.10 3.96 14.07
CA TRP A 124 8.21 3.64 15.20
C TRP A 124 7.72 2.20 15.10
N GLU A 125 7.26 1.65 16.22
CA GLU A 125 6.67 0.31 16.29
C GLU A 125 5.43 0.19 15.41
N ARG A 126 5.28 -0.93 14.69
CA ARG A 126 4.17 -1.15 13.76
C ARG A 126 3.49 -2.50 13.99
N THR A 127 2.17 -2.43 14.12
CA THR A 127 1.25 -3.58 13.96
C THR A 127 0.44 -3.38 12.68
N ASP A 128 0.50 -4.32 11.74
CA ASP A 128 -0.21 -4.20 10.46
C ASP A 128 -0.48 -5.55 9.79
N ILE A 129 -1.35 -5.54 8.78
CA ILE A 129 -1.64 -6.70 7.94
C ILE A 129 -0.47 -6.93 6.98
N VAL A 130 0.01 -8.16 6.97
CA VAL A 130 0.99 -8.67 6.01
C VAL A 130 0.24 -9.43 4.95
N SER A 131 0.50 -9.12 3.68
CA SER A 131 0.04 -9.89 2.52
C SER A 131 1.24 -10.58 1.88
N LEU A 132 1.48 -11.84 2.25
CA LEU A 132 2.61 -12.63 1.75
C LEU A 132 2.20 -13.48 0.54
N GLN A 133 2.89 -13.30 -0.58
CA GLN A 133 2.74 -14.15 -1.76
C GLN A 133 3.47 -15.48 -1.53
N LEU A 134 2.76 -16.60 -1.63
CA LEU A 134 3.37 -17.93 -1.62
C LEU A 134 4.11 -18.20 -2.94
N PRO A 135 5.12 -19.09 -2.95
CA PRO A 135 5.78 -19.53 -4.18
C PRO A 135 4.78 -19.98 -5.24
N ALA A 136 5.10 -19.73 -6.51
CA ALA A 136 4.27 -20.18 -7.62
C ALA A 136 3.99 -21.70 -7.52
N ASP A 137 2.76 -22.09 -7.84
CA ASP A 137 2.27 -23.47 -7.78
C ASP A 137 2.19 -24.11 -6.37
N ASP A 138 2.57 -23.38 -5.30
CA ASP A 138 2.33 -23.86 -3.93
C ASP A 138 0.86 -23.66 -3.54
N GLN A 139 0.10 -24.75 -3.61
CA GLN A 139 -1.33 -24.79 -3.26
C GLN A 139 -1.57 -25.34 -1.84
N ARG A 140 -0.51 -25.50 -1.03
CA ARG A 140 -0.65 -26.03 0.34
C ARG A 140 -1.31 -24.99 1.23
N PHE A 141 -2.07 -25.48 2.20
CA PHE A 141 -2.54 -24.66 3.31
C PHE A 141 -1.41 -24.45 4.32
N TYR A 142 -1.34 -23.24 4.86
CA TYR A 142 -0.43 -22.89 5.94
C TYR A 142 -1.16 -22.23 7.10
N ALA A 143 -0.68 -22.53 8.30
CA ALA A 143 -0.97 -21.78 9.51
C ALA A 143 0.28 -20.96 9.88
N VAL A 144 0.06 -19.71 10.34
CA VAL A 144 1.16 -18.79 10.68
C VAL A 144 1.44 -18.85 12.17
N PHE A 145 2.71 -18.94 12.54
CA PHE A 145 3.18 -18.96 13.93
C PHE A 145 4.20 -17.85 14.17
N ASP A 146 4.21 -17.28 15.37
CA ASP A 146 5.28 -16.37 15.80
C ASP A 146 6.54 -17.13 16.28
N ASP A 147 7.57 -16.36 16.63
CA ASP A 147 8.86 -16.84 17.16
C ASP A 147 8.73 -17.60 18.50
N LYS A 148 7.61 -17.47 19.20
CA LYS A 148 7.27 -18.21 20.43
C LYS A 148 6.46 -19.47 20.15
N GLY A 149 6.20 -19.79 18.88
CA GLY A 149 5.41 -20.93 18.45
C GLY A 149 3.92 -20.80 18.70
N ARG A 150 3.41 -19.58 18.92
CA ARG A 150 1.97 -19.30 19.05
C ARG A 150 1.36 -19.11 17.67
N GLU A 151 0.27 -19.82 17.40
CA GLU A 151 -0.48 -19.64 16.16
C GLU A 151 -1.14 -18.25 16.11
N LEU A 152 -1.12 -17.63 14.93
CA LEU A 152 -1.74 -16.35 14.63
C LEU A 152 -2.99 -16.58 13.77
N PRO A 153 -4.04 -15.74 13.91
CA PRO A 153 -5.10 -15.70 12.92
C PRO A 153 -4.51 -15.38 11.54
N SER A 154 -4.80 -16.25 10.57
CA SER A 154 -4.34 -16.09 9.19
C SER A 154 -5.39 -16.56 8.19
N GLN A 155 -5.40 -15.96 7.02
CA GLN A 155 -6.35 -16.24 5.96
C GLN A 155 -5.62 -16.46 4.64
N THR A 156 -5.90 -17.57 3.95
CA THR A 156 -5.40 -17.81 2.60
C THR A 156 -6.40 -17.25 1.60
N ILE A 157 -5.96 -16.31 0.77
CA ILE A 157 -6.77 -15.74 -0.32
C ILE A 157 -6.24 -16.19 -1.69
N PRO A 158 -7.12 -16.48 -2.66
CA PRO A 158 -6.70 -16.76 -4.03
C PRO A 158 -6.00 -15.53 -4.65
N GLY A 159 -4.83 -15.73 -5.22
CA GLY A 159 -4.06 -14.71 -5.95
C GLY A 159 -4.10 -14.88 -7.48
N GLY A 160 -4.95 -15.78 -7.98
CA GLY A 160 -5.02 -16.19 -9.39
C GLY A 160 -4.98 -17.71 -9.53
N ARG A 161 -4.85 -18.23 -10.77
CA ARG A 161 -4.90 -19.68 -11.04
C ARG A 161 -3.76 -20.47 -10.36
N TYR A 162 -2.59 -19.87 -10.20
CA TYR A 162 -1.36 -20.53 -9.72
C TYR A 162 -0.72 -19.83 -8.51
N HIS A 163 -1.41 -18.84 -7.94
CA HIS A 163 -0.88 -17.99 -6.89
C HIS A 163 -1.87 -17.95 -5.73
N GLN A 164 -1.36 -18.06 -4.52
CA GLN A 164 -2.10 -17.84 -3.28
C GLN A 164 -1.35 -16.81 -2.45
N LYS A 165 -2.09 -16.00 -1.68
CA LYS A 165 -1.52 -15.12 -0.67
C LYS A 165 -2.00 -15.57 0.70
N ILE A 166 -1.16 -15.35 1.70
CA ILE A 166 -1.55 -15.50 3.10
C ILE A 166 -1.56 -14.13 3.76
N LEU A 167 -2.70 -13.80 4.37
CA LEU A 167 -2.91 -12.61 5.18
C LEU A 167 -2.75 -12.98 6.65
N PHE A 168 -2.00 -12.18 7.40
CA PHE A 168 -1.96 -12.25 8.86
C PHE A 168 -1.55 -10.90 9.44
N ILE A 169 -1.82 -10.69 10.72
CA ILE A 169 -1.41 -9.46 11.41
C ILE A 169 -0.04 -9.71 12.02
N ALA A 170 0.98 -9.01 11.52
CA ALA A 170 2.25 -8.91 12.23
C ALA A 170 2.13 -7.83 13.30
N ARG A 171 2.52 -8.16 14.53
CA ARG A 171 2.29 -7.34 15.70
C ARG A 171 3.60 -6.83 16.27
N ASP A 172 3.57 -5.59 16.71
CA ASP A 172 4.57 -4.94 17.55
C ASP A 172 5.99 -5.07 16.97
N ILE A 173 6.11 -4.92 15.64
CA ILE A 173 7.43 -4.97 14.99
C ILE A 173 8.17 -3.69 15.37
N PRO A 174 9.37 -3.78 16.01
CA PRO A 174 10.09 -2.59 16.46
C PRO A 174 10.41 -1.61 15.34
N ALA A 175 10.60 -0.34 15.72
CA ALA A 175 11.10 0.71 14.84
C ALA A 175 12.40 0.30 14.14
N MET A 176 12.44 0.38 12.81
CA MET A 176 13.60 -0.02 11.99
C MET A 176 14.09 -1.45 12.29
N GLY A 177 13.20 -2.30 12.82
CA GLY A 177 13.49 -3.62 13.32
C GLY A 177 12.84 -4.72 12.48
N TYR A 178 12.89 -5.95 12.99
CA TYR A 178 12.33 -7.10 12.30
C TYR A 178 11.62 -8.06 13.25
N ALA A 179 10.82 -8.95 12.67
CA ALA A 179 10.21 -10.09 13.34
C ALA A 179 10.29 -11.33 12.45
N ILE A 180 10.32 -12.51 13.08
CA ILE A 180 10.32 -13.81 12.41
C ILE A 180 9.00 -14.51 12.68
N TYR A 181 8.45 -15.09 11.62
CA TYR A 181 7.27 -15.95 11.66
C TYR A 181 7.57 -17.27 10.95
N GLU A 182 6.74 -18.28 11.17
CA GLU A 182 6.81 -19.56 10.50
C GLU A 182 5.48 -19.86 9.80
N LEU A 183 5.55 -20.29 8.54
CA LEU A 183 4.43 -20.96 7.88
C LEU A 183 4.57 -22.46 8.10
N ARG A 184 3.66 -23.06 8.87
CA ARG A 184 3.62 -24.51 9.09
C ARG A 184 2.53 -25.13 8.20
N PRO A 185 2.81 -26.22 7.47
CA PRO A 185 1.82 -26.90 6.66
C PRO A 185 0.60 -27.31 7.50
N GLY A 186 -0.59 -26.94 7.05
CA GLY A 186 -1.84 -27.16 7.77
C GLY A 186 -2.81 -26.00 7.58
N LYS A 187 -4.10 -26.24 7.84
CA LYS A 187 -5.07 -25.15 7.87
C LYS A 187 -4.93 -24.38 9.19
N ALA A 188 -5.09 -23.06 9.12
CA ALA A 188 -5.21 -22.24 10.32
C ALA A 188 -6.38 -22.72 11.20
N SER A 189 -6.17 -22.75 12.50
CA SER A 189 -7.19 -23.05 13.48
C SER A 189 -8.34 -22.04 13.36
N PRO A 190 -9.60 -22.48 13.34
CA PRO A 190 -10.73 -21.58 13.27
C PRO A 190 -10.75 -20.67 14.50
N ARG A 191 -11.02 -19.39 14.29
CA ARG A 191 -11.17 -18.41 15.36
C ARG A 191 -12.50 -17.68 15.24
N PRO A 192 -13.17 -17.39 16.36
CA PRO A 192 -14.37 -16.58 16.34
C PRO A 192 -14.03 -15.18 15.82
N SER A 193 -14.84 -14.69 14.88
CA SER A 193 -14.77 -13.32 14.38
C SER A 193 -16.02 -12.56 14.81
N SER A 194 -15.84 -11.30 15.22
CA SER A 194 -16.95 -10.37 15.45
C SER A 194 -17.52 -9.79 14.16
N LEU A 195 -16.87 -10.05 13.03
CA LEU A 195 -17.29 -9.56 11.72
C LEU A 195 -18.65 -10.18 11.34
N LYS A 196 -19.62 -9.31 11.09
CA LYS A 196 -20.90 -9.62 10.45
C LYS A 196 -20.95 -8.85 9.14
N ALA A 197 -21.00 -9.57 8.04
CA ALA A 197 -20.99 -9.00 6.70
C ALA A 197 -22.25 -9.39 5.93
N LEU A 198 -22.99 -8.38 5.50
CA LEU A 198 -24.14 -8.43 4.61
C LEU A 198 -23.89 -7.45 3.47
N SER A 199 -24.64 -7.56 2.38
CA SER A 199 -24.47 -6.68 1.21
C SER A 199 -24.58 -5.20 1.57
N GLU A 200 -25.49 -4.84 2.46
CA GLU A 200 -25.81 -3.47 2.86
C GLU A 200 -25.19 -3.05 4.20
N LYS A 201 -24.54 -3.97 4.91
CA LYS A 201 -24.12 -3.76 6.30
C LYS A 201 -22.84 -4.53 6.63
N LEU A 202 -21.86 -3.83 7.18
CA LEU A 202 -20.64 -4.41 7.73
C LEU A 202 -20.51 -4.00 9.20
N GLU A 203 -20.28 -4.96 10.08
CA GLU A 203 -20.18 -4.69 11.51
C GLU A 203 -19.06 -5.52 12.14
N ASN A 204 -18.21 -4.91 12.96
CA ASN A 204 -17.23 -5.60 13.81
C ASN A 204 -17.20 -4.95 15.20
N ASP A 205 -16.19 -5.25 16.02
CA ASP A 205 -16.05 -4.69 17.37
C ASP A 205 -15.87 -3.16 17.40
N PHE A 206 -15.41 -2.57 16.29
CA PHE A 206 -15.05 -1.16 16.23
C PHE A 206 -16.09 -0.32 15.52
N PHE A 207 -16.61 -0.83 14.40
CA PHE A 207 -17.43 -0.05 13.48
C PHE A 207 -18.70 -0.78 13.08
N LEU A 208 -19.74 0.01 12.83
CA LEU A 208 -20.92 -0.38 12.09
C LEU A 208 -21.02 0.53 10.85
N LEU A 209 -20.93 -0.06 9.67
CA LEU A 209 -21.05 0.60 8.37
C LEU A 209 -22.35 0.16 7.70
N ILE A 210 -23.10 1.13 7.18
CA ILE A 210 -24.33 0.90 6.41
C ILE A 210 -24.15 1.53 5.03
N VAL A 211 -24.43 0.74 3.99
CA VAL A 211 -24.44 1.18 2.58
C VAL A 211 -25.88 1.32 2.13
N ASP A 212 -26.18 2.43 1.46
CA ASP A 212 -27.46 2.62 0.80
C ASP A 212 -27.50 1.80 -0.50
N THR A 213 -28.38 0.81 -0.54
CA THR A 213 -28.49 -0.13 -1.66
C THR A 213 -29.10 0.48 -2.93
N SER A 214 -29.64 1.69 -2.86
CA SER A 214 -30.14 2.41 -4.03
C SER A 214 -29.04 3.23 -4.74
N THR A 215 -28.02 3.66 -4.01
CA THR A 215 -26.95 4.55 -4.50
C THR A 215 -25.56 3.92 -4.49
N GLY A 216 -25.35 2.88 -3.66
CA GLY A 216 -24.05 2.30 -3.36
C GLY A 216 -23.17 3.14 -2.44
N TRP A 217 -23.69 4.27 -1.96
CA TRP A 217 -22.92 5.19 -1.12
C TRP A 217 -22.92 4.75 0.33
N ILE A 218 -21.87 5.13 1.05
CA ILE A 218 -21.78 4.85 2.48
C ILE A 218 -22.76 5.79 3.19
N GLN A 219 -23.89 5.26 3.65
CA GLN A 219 -24.92 6.03 4.34
C GLN A 219 -24.46 6.44 5.74
N SER A 220 -23.79 5.54 6.45
CA SER A 220 -23.27 5.85 7.77
C SER A 220 -22.10 4.96 8.17
N ILE A 221 -21.24 5.51 9.03
CA ILE A 221 -20.25 4.76 9.79
C ILE A 221 -20.40 5.19 11.24
N PHE A 222 -20.64 4.23 12.14
CA PHE A 222 -20.72 4.45 13.58
C PHE A 222 -19.48 3.85 14.24
N ASP A 223 -18.71 4.68 14.96
CA ASP A 223 -17.58 4.25 15.78
C ASP A 223 -18.09 3.87 17.17
N LYS A 224 -18.06 2.56 17.47
CA LYS A 224 -18.56 2.01 18.74
C LYS A 224 -17.68 2.41 19.92
N ARG A 225 -16.38 2.59 19.70
CA ARG A 225 -15.43 2.95 20.76
C ARG A 225 -15.70 4.36 21.30
N ASN A 226 -16.05 5.26 20.40
CA ASN A 226 -16.33 6.67 20.72
C ASN A 226 -17.83 7.00 20.75
N SER A 227 -18.69 5.99 20.54
CA SER A 227 -20.14 6.12 20.51
C SER A 227 -20.65 7.28 19.64
N ARG A 228 -20.11 7.41 18.43
CA ARG A 228 -20.43 8.53 17.52
C ARG A 228 -20.58 8.11 16.07
N LYS A 229 -21.41 8.85 15.33
CA LYS A 229 -21.42 8.82 13.86
C LYS A 229 -20.19 9.57 13.34
N ILE A 230 -19.49 8.97 12.37
CA ILE A 230 -18.29 9.55 11.75
C ILE A 230 -18.66 10.52 10.63
N LEU A 231 -19.70 10.19 9.86
CA LEU A 231 -20.09 10.94 8.67
C LEU A 231 -21.23 11.92 8.98
N ALA A 232 -21.14 13.13 8.44
CA ALA A 232 -22.21 14.13 8.46
C ALA A 232 -23.25 13.94 7.32
N GLY A 233 -22.93 13.12 6.32
CA GLY A 233 -23.77 12.78 5.18
C GLY A 233 -23.23 11.55 4.46
N TYR A 234 -23.65 11.31 3.21
CA TYR A 234 -23.14 10.18 2.43
C TYR A 234 -21.63 10.27 2.18
N GLY A 235 -20.92 9.18 2.46
CA GLY A 235 -19.51 8.99 2.15
C GLY A 235 -19.30 8.24 0.83
N ASN A 236 -18.11 8.37 0.26
CA ASN A 236 -17.71 7.72 -0.99
C ASN A 236 -18.66 7.99 -2.17
N GLN A 237 -19.17 9.22 -2.26
CA GLN A 237 -19.97 9.66 -3.39
C GLN A 237 -19.06 9.87 -4.60
N LEU A 238 -19.04 8.91 -5.51
CA LEU A 238 -18.33 9.06 -6.78
C LEU A 238 -19.11 10.03 -7.67
N GLN A 239 -18.46 11.10 -8.10
CA GLN A 239 -19.05 12.15 -8.92
C GLN A 239 -18.20 12.36 -10.18
N LEU A 240 -18.87 12.57 -11.30
CA LEU A 240 -18.23 12.87 -12.58
C LEU A 240 -18.61 14.28 -13.01
N PHE A 241 -17.61 15.10 -13.30
CA PHE A 241 -17.79 16.47 -13.78
C PHE A 241 -17.09 16.64 -15.12
N GLU A 242 -17.63 17.51 -15.96
CA GLU A 242 -16.87 18.09 -17.05
C GLU A 242 -15.81 19.04 -16.46
N ASP A 243 -14.57 18.89 -16.91
CA ASP A 243 -13.47 19.79 -16.55
C ASP A 243 -12.99 20.53 -17.80
N LYS A 244 -13.36 21.82 -17.90
CA LYS A 244 -13.05 22.71 -19.02
C LYS A 244 -12.77 24.13 -18.49
N PRO A 245 -11.54 24.41 -18.03
CA PRO A 245 -11.17 25.76 -17.60
C PRO A 245 -11.09 26.72 -18.81
N GLU A 246 -11.33 28.01 -18.57
CA GLU A 246 -11.25 29.04 -19.61
C GLU A 246 -9.82 29.31 -20.08
N GLN A 247 -8.84 29.12 -19.18
CA GLN A 247 -7.42 29.34 -19.45
C GLN A 247 -6.56 28.31 -18.72
N TRP A 248 -5.50 27.87 -19.39
CA TRP A 248 -4.44 26.99 -18.86
C TRP A 248 -5.00 25.67 -18.31
N ASP A 249 -5.43 24.81 -19.23
CA ASP A 249 -6.05 23.50 -18.96
C ASP A 249 -5.26 22.59 -18.02
N ALA A 250 -3.93 22.56 -18.10
CA ALA A 250 -3.11 21.78 -17.18
C ALA A 250 -3.05 22.37 -15.76
N TRP A 251 -3.25 23.69 -15.64
CA TRP A 251 -3.07 24.43 -14.39
C TRP A 251 -4.37 24.65 -13.64
N ASN A 252 -5.49 24.88 -14.33
CA ASN A 252 -6.75 25.24 -13.71
C ASN A 252 -7.80 24.13 -13.79
N ILE A 253 -8.80 24.20 -12.91
CA ILE A 253 -9.98 23.34 -12.94
C ILE A 253 -11.16 24.21 -13.37
N GLY A 254 -11.91 23.77 -14.38
CA GLY A 254 -13.15 24.40 -14.81
C GLY A 254 -14.32 23.46 -14.61
N LEU A 255 -14.89 23.45 -13.39
CA LEU A 255 -16.02 22.58 -13.06
C LEU A 255 -17.27 22.99 -13.85
N GLY A 256 -17.59 22.20 -14.87
CA GLY A 256 -18.77 22.36 -15.71
C GLY A 256 -19.92 21.44 -15.31
N LYS A 257 -20.54 20.80 -16.30
CA LYS A 257 -21.68 19.91 -16.10
C LYS A 257 -21.32 18.72 -15.20
N ARG A 258 -22.12 18.48 -14.16
CA ARG A 258 -22.12 17.21 -13.42
C ARG A 258 -22.86 16.14 -14.23
N PHE A 259 -22.22 15.00 -14.44
CA PHE A 259 -22.83 13.86 -15.09
C PHE A 259 -23.52 12.94 -14.06
N PRO A 260 -24.73 12.44 -14.35
CA PRO A 260 -25.39 11.50 -13.47
C PRO A 260 -24.66 10.14 -13.49
N SER A 261 -24.56 9.52 -12.31
CA SER A 261 -24.08 8.14 -12.15
C SER A 261 -25.25 7.24 -11.80
N THR A 262 -25.38 6.10 -12.48
CA THR A 262 -26.39 5.08 -12.15
C THR A 262 -25.73 3.95 -11.36
N PHE A 263 -26.17 3.77 -10.12
CA PHE A 263 -25.76 2.63 -9.32
C PHE A 263 -26.32 1.34 -9.92
N ARG A 264 -25.46 0.30 -10.02
CA ARG A 264 -25.84 -0.99 -10.64
C ARG A 264 -26.19 -2.04 -9.60
N GLU A 265 -25.24 -2.35 -8.72
CA GLU A 265 -25.40 -3.41 -7.71
C GLU A 265 -24.35 -3.29 -6.61
N ILE A 266 -24.64 -3.90 -5.46
CA ILE A 266 -23.69 -4.18 -4.40
C ILE A 266 -23.59 -5.68 -4.19
N LYS A 267 -22.37 -6.18 -4.03
CA LYS A 267 -22.08 -7.60 -3.81
C LYS A 267 -21.08 -7.76 -2.67
N LEU A 268 -21.41 -8.66 -1.75
CA LEU A 268 -20.43 -9.13 -0.77
C LEU A 268 -19.45 -10.07 -1.49
N VAL A 269 -18.19 -9.67 -1.56
CA VAL A 269 -17.13 -10.47 -2.21
C VAL A 269 -16.42 -11.41 -1.24
N GLU A 270 -16.47 -11.11 0.06
CA GLU A 270 -15.78 -11.82 1.13
C GLU A 270 -16.46 -11.51 2.47
N SER A 271 -16.62 -12.52 3.33
CA SER A 271 -17.35 -12.42 4.60
C SER A 271 -16.51 -12.70 5.85
N GLY A 272 -15.18 -12.82 5.69
CA GLY A 272 -14.26 -13.32 6.72
C GLY A 272 -13.90 -14.79 6.52
#